data_AF-L9Y5H9-F1
#
_entry.id   AF-L9Y5H9-F1
#
_cell.length_a   1.000
_cell.length_b   1.000
_cell.length_c   1.000
_cell.angle_alpha   90.00
_cell.angle_beta   90.00
_cell.angle_gamma   90.00
#
_symmetry.space_group_name_H-M   'P 1'
#
loop_
_entity.id
_entity.type
_entity.pdbx_description
1 polymer ?
#
loop_
_entity_poly.entity_id
_entity_poly.type
_entity_poly.pdbx_seq_one_letter_code
_entity_poly.pdbx_strand_id
1 'polypeptide(L)'
;MSSGESTNEKGERNEREAANILGRVYGKGNVDKVDAYSNTDPLGFIDVLAAKDPWPVRFVQVKTNRFPPKQQLEYAATADKFDESVCPEVWVRVDREGWRFYEFVGEPGEWHCYLEMDTCDYEATVEAFREAVGFYGGGT
;
A
#
# COMPACT_ATOMS: atom_id res chain seq x y z
N MET A 1 -19.19 -17.36 21.44
CA MET A 1 -19.66 -16.13 20.78
C MET A 1 -18.43 -15.46 20.20
N SER A 2 -18.27 -15.47 18.88
CA SER A 2 -17.14 -14.80 18.23
C SER A 2 -17.42 -13.31 18.29
N SER A 3 -16.68 -12.56 19.10
CA SER A 3 -16.67 -11.10 19.04
C SER A 3 -16.24 -10.72 17.63
N GLY A 4 -17.16 -10.17 16.84
CA GLY A 4 -16.86 -9.68 15.51
C GLY A 4 -15.90 -8.51 15.63
N GLU A 5 -14.71 -8.65 15.05
CA GLU A 5 -13.73 -7.57 14.97
C GLU A 5 -14.36 -6.35 14.29
N SER A 6 -14.21 -5.18 14.91
CA SER A 6 -14.76 -3.92 14.40
C SER A 6 -14.02 -3.46 13.15
N THR A 7 -14.67 -2.63 12.31
CA THR A 7 -14.07 -2.12 11.07
C THR A 7 -12.74 -1.38 11.30
N ASN A 8 -12.61 -0.68 12.43
CA ASN A 8 -11.39 0.06 12.77
C ASN A 8 -10.24 -0.89 13.13
N GLU A 9 -10.52 -1.95 13.90
CA GLU A 9 -9.53 -2.99 14.22
C GLU A 9 -9.06 -3.73 12.95
N LYS A 10 -9.97 -3.95 11.99
CA LYS A 10 -9.63 -4.53 10.68
C LYS A 10 -8.70 -3.62 9.88
N GLY A 11 -8.99 -2.32 9.83
CA GLY A 11 -8.14 -1.33 9.17
C GLY A 11 -6.74 -1.29 9.76
N GLU A 12 -6.65 -1.08 11.07
CA GLU A 12 -5.40 -1.06 11.82
C GLU A 12 -4.53 -2.32 11.64
N ARG A 13 -5.16 -3.50 11.63
CA ARG A 13 -4.47 -4.75 11.35
C ARG A 13 -3.90 -4.77 9.93
N ASN A 14 -4.69 -4.39 8.94
CA ASN A 14 -4.30 -4.41 7.54
C ASN A 14 -3.17 -3.41 7.25
N GLU A 15 -3.23 -2.20 7.82
CA GLU A 15 -2.17 -1.19 7.73
C GLU A 15 -0.85 -1.70 8.33
N ARG A 16 -0.92 -2.33 9.50
CA ARG A 16 0.25 -2.94 10.15
C ARG A 16 0.85 -4.06 9.31
N GLU A 17 0.01 -4.88 8.68
CA GLU A 17 0.46 -5.94 7.78
C GLU A 17 1.15 -5.36 6.54
N ALA A 18 0.57 -4.32 5.93
CA ALA A 18 1.18 -3.60 4.81
C ALA A 18 2.54 -2.99 5.18
N ALA A 19 2.64 -2.32 6.33
CA ALA A 19 3.91 -1.78 6.85
C ALA A 19 4.96 -2.88 7.10
N ASN A 20 4.54 -4.05 7.59
CA ASN A 20 5.45 -5.18 7.76
C ASN A 20 5.94 -5.75 6.41
N ILE A 21 5.04 -5.88 5.42
CA ILE A 21 5.41 -6.32 4.06
C ILE A 21 6.44 -5.37 3.46
N LEU A 22 6.15 -4.06 3.45
CA LEU A 22 7.10 -3.04 3.01
C LEU A 22 8.40 -3.12 3.81
N GLY A 23 8.32 -3.25 5.14
CA GLY A 23 9.48 -3.35 6.01
C GLY A 23 10.37 -4.58 5.77
N ARG A 24 9.86 -5.64 5.13
CA ARG A 24 10.65 -6.80 4.70
C ARG A 24 11.39 -6.57 3.37
N VAL A 25 10.91 -5.65 2.54
CA VAL A 25 11.52 -5.33 1.24
C VAL A 25 12.40 -4.09 1.34
N TYR A 26 11.85 -2.99 1.88
CA TYR A 26 12.55 -1.73 2.11
C TYR A 26 13.40 -1.76 3.40
N GLY A 27 13.16 -2.69 4.31
CA GLY A 27 13.84 -2.69 5.62
C GLY A 27 13.10 -1.83 6.63
N LYS A 28 12.98 -2.34 7.86
CA LYS A 28 12.11 -1.78 8.91
C LYS A 28 12.40 -0.32 9.31
N GLY A 29 13.62 0.16 9.15
CA GLY A 29 13.99 1.54 9.46
C GLY A 29 13.60 2.57 8.39
N ASN A 30 13.02 2.11 7.28
CA ASN A 30 12.69 2.91 6.10
C ASN A 30 11.16 2.95 5.85
N VAL A 31 10.36 2.50 6.82
CA VAL A 31 8.90 2.36 6.69
C VAL A 31 8.23 2.86 7.94
N ASP A 32 7.28 3.79 7.78
CA ASP A 32 6.50 4.37 8.87
C ASP A 32 5.01 4.24 8.58
N LYS A 33 4.23 3.90 9.61
CA LYS A 33 2.76 4.01 9.57
C LYS A 33 2.39 5.45 9.93
N VAL A 34 1.50 6.05 9.16
CA VAL A 34 1.05 7.43 9.38
C VAL A 34 -0.21 7.39 10.23
N ASP A 35 -0.14 7.97 11.42
CA ASP A 35 -1.31 8.04 12.30
C ASP A 35 -2.32 9.07 11.78
N ALA A 36 -3.60 8.68 11.73
CA ALA A 36 -4.72 9.52 11.29
C ALA A 36 -4.94 10.80 12.13
N TYR A 37 -4.32 10.90 13.32
CA TYR A 37 -4.35 12.10 14.17
C TYR A 37 -3.17 13.04 13.94
N SER A 38 -2.22 12.67 13.09
CA SER A 38 -1.10 13.53 12.75
C SER A 38 -1.52 14.53 11.67
N ASN A 39 -1.20 15.81 11.86
CA ASN A 39 -1.35 16.86 10.83
C ASN A 39 -0.40 16.64 9.61
N THR A 40 0.22 15.47 9.50
CA THR A 40 1.28 15.15 8.55
C THR A 40 0.72 14.59 7.24
N ASP A 41 -0.54 14.18 7.21
CA ASP A 41 -1.26 13.84 5.99
C ASP A 41 -2.31 14.91 5.65
N PRO A 42 -1.92 16.01 4.97
CA PRO A 42 -2.85 17.06 4.57
C PRO A 42 -3.91 16.61 3.55
N LEU A 43 -3.82 15.39 3.03
CA LEU A 43 -4.68 14.85 1.97
C LEU A 43 -5.52 13.64 2.42
N GLY A 44 -5.25 13.07 3.60
CA GLY A 44 -5.96 11.91 4.14
C GLY A 44 -5.83 10.66 3.26
N PHE A 45 -4.69 10.50 2.60
CA PHE A 45 -4.39 9.48 1.60
C PHE A 45 -3.31 8.47 2.05
N ILE A 46 -2.47 8.80 3.04
CA ILE A 46 -1.27 8.02 3.34
C ILE A 46 -1.49 7.28 4.66
N ASP A 47 -1.59 5.95 4.61
CA ASP A 47 -1.60 5.10 5.81
C ASP A 47 -0.20 4.56 6.13
N VAL A 48 0.59 4.29 5.09
CA VAL A 48 1.96 3.78 5.22
C VAL A 48 2.88 4.46 4.22
N LEU A 49 4.07 4.84 4.67
CA LEU A 49 5.11 5.46 3.87
C LEU A 49 6.35 4.57 3.88
N ALA A 50 6.98 4.38 2.72
CA ALA A 50 8.28 3.72 2.61
C ALA A 50 9.25 4.55 1.76
N ALA A 51 10.46 4.78 2.26
CA ALA A 51 11.48 5.57 1.57
C ALA A 51 12.86 4.98 1.78
N LYS A 52 13.54 4.58 0.71
CA LYS A 52 14.90 4.05 0.77
C LYS A 52 15.61 4.35 -0.54
N ASP A 53 16.74 5.05 -0.48
CA ASP A 53 17.59 5.25 -1.64
C ASP A 53 18.13 3.91 -2.18
N PRO A 54 18.17 3.66 -3.50
CA PRO A 54 17.77 4.55 -4.61
C PRO A 54 16.31 4.34 -5.10
N TRP A 55 15.46 3.68 -4.33
CA TRP A 55 14.09 3.36 -4.71
C TRP A 55 13.14 4.58 -4.56
N PRO A 56 12.07 4.65 -5.37
CA PRO A 56 11.06 5.68 -5.23
C PRO A 56 10.40 5.60 -3.84
N VAL A 57 9.95 6.76 -3.36
CA VAL A 57 9.16 6.87 -2.14
C VAL A 57 7.78 6.30 -2.41
N ARG A 58 7.32 5.32 -1.64
CA ARG A 58 5.97 4.75 -1.77
C ARG A 58 5.04 5.36 -0.74
N PHE A 59 3.92 5.89 -1.21
CA PHE A 59 2.80 6.33 -0.38
C PHE A 59 1.66 5.34 -0.56
N VAL A 60 1.34 4.59 0.48
CA VAL A 60 0.37 3.51 0.42
C VAL A 60 -0.87 3.87 1.23
N GLN A 61 -2.02 3.90 0.55
CA GLN A 61 -3.33 3.80 1.19
C GLN A 61 -3.72 2.33 1.29
N VAL A 62 -4.13 1.88 2.47
CA VAL A 62 -4.64 0.54 2.71
C VAL A 62 -6.16 0.55 2.76
N LYS A 63 -6.80 -0.30 1.95
CA LYS A 63 -8.26 -0.47 1.90
C LYS A 63 -8.65 -1.88 2.30
N THR A 64 -9.86 -1.99 2.82
CA THR A 64 -10.49 -3.29 3.10
C THR A 64 -11.55 -3.58 2.04
N ASN A 65 -11.50 -4.78 1.47
CA ASN A 65 -12.42 -5.39 0.49
C ASN A 65 -12.45 -4.82 -0.91
N ARG A 66 -12.52 -3.49 -1.08
CA ARG A 66 -12.81 -2.90 -2.40
C ARG A 66 -12.08 -1.58 -2.61
N PHE A 67 -11.81 -1.31 -3.87
CA PHE A 67 -11.37 -0.01 -4.37
C PHE A 67 -12.21 0.36 -5.60
N PRO A 68 -13.45 0.85 -5.39
CA PRO A 68 -14.41 1.05 -6.48
C PRO A 68 -14.05 2.25 -7.36
N PRO A 69 -14.58 2.33 -8.60
CA PRO A 69 -14.24 3.39 -9.56
C PRO A 69 -14.42 4.82 -9.03
N LYS A 70 -15.46 5.07 -8.22
CA LYS A 70 -15.66 6.40 -7.60
C LYS A 70 -14.46 6.81 -6.74
N GLN A 71 -13.94 5.88 -5.94
CA GLN A 71 -12.80 6.15 -5.07
C GLN A 71 -11.49 6.23 -5.86
N GLN A 72 -11.35 5.44 -6.93
CA GLN A 72 -10.23 5.54 -7.86
C GLN A 72 -10.12 6.95 -8.44
N LEU A 73 -11.24 7.55 -8.87
CA LEU A 73 -11.28 8.92 -9.36
C LEU A 73 -10.92 9.96 -8.28
N GLU A 74 -11.45 9.80 -7.06
CA GLU A 74 -11.13 10.67 -5.93
C GLU A 74 -9.63 10.63 -5.58
N TYR A 75 -9.05 9.43 -5.58
CA TYR A 75 -7.63 9.24 -5.28
C TYR A 75 -6.72 9.63 -6.43
N ALA A 76 -7.14 9.48 -7.69
CA ALA A 76 -6.38 9.94 -8.85
C ALA A 76 -6.12 11.45 -8.80
N ALA A 77 -7.14 12.24 -8.44
CA ALA A 77 -7.01 13.70 -8.30
C ALA A 77 -6.04 14.13 -7.16
N THR A 78 -5.77 13.24 -6.20
CA THR A 78 -4.77 13.45 -5.16
C THR A 78 -3.40 12.97 -5.61
N ALA A 79 -3.33 11.78 -6.21
CA ALA A 79 -2.10 11.15 -6.67
C ALA A 79 -1.38 11.96 -7.74
N ASP A 80 -2.14 12.59 -8.65
CA ASP A 80 -1.65 13.47 -9.72
C ASP A 80 -0.90 14.73 -9.22
N LYS A 81 -1.01 15.04 -7.92
CA LYS A 81 -0.29 16.17 -7.31
C LYS A 81 1.11 15.79 -6.82
N PHE A 82 1.43 14.50 -6.74
CA PHE A 82 2.73 14.06 -6.27
C PHE A 82 3.77 14.12 -7.41
N ASP A 83 5.02 14.35 -7.02
CA ASP A 83 6.16 14.35 -7.93
C ASP A 83 6.49 12.94 -8.43
N GLU A 84 7.18 12.82 -9.57
CA GLU A 84 7.57 11.54 -10.18
C GLU A 84 8.44 10.64 -9.26
N SER A 85 9.11 11.23 -8.26
CA SER A 85 9.87 10.50 -7.24
C SER A 85 9.00 9.75 -6.23
N VAL A 86 7.70 10.02 -6.20
CA VAL A 86 6.71 9.36 -5.36
C VAL A 86 5.88 8.40 -6.20
N CYS A 87 5.70 7.18 -5.69
CA CYS A 87 4.83 6.16 -6.24
C CYS A 87 3.60 6.01 -5.32
N PRO A 88 2.46 6.63 -5.67
CA PRO A 88 1.22 6.49 -4.91
C PRO A 88 0.61 5.12 -5.20
N GLU A 89 0.19 4.43 -4.15
CA GLU A 89 -0.37 3.09 -4.22
C GLU A 89 -1.61 2.92 -3.37
N VAL A 90 -2.46 1.99 -3.80
CA VAL A 90 -3.60 1.53 -3.02
C VAL A 90 -3.51 0.02 -2.87
N TRP A 91 -3.44 -0.44 -1.62
CA TRP A 91 -3.36 -1.87 -1.29
C TRP A 91 -4.68 -2.31 -0.70
N VAL A 92 -5.39 -3.18 -1.41
CA VAL A 92 -6.70 -3.67 -1.00
C VAL A 92 -6.55 -5.07 -0.42
N ARG A 93 -6.84 -5.21 0.88
CA ARG A 93 -7.00 -6.51 1.53
C ARG A 93 -8.41 -7.01 1.27
N VAL A 94 -8.56 -8.02 0.43
CA VAL A 94 -9.84 -8.71 0.19
C VAL A 94 -10.03 -9.72 1.33
N ASP A 95 -11.07 -9.57 2.16
CA ASP A 95 -11.21 -10.25 3.46
C ASP A 95 -10.83 -11.73 3.44
N ARG A 96 -9.64 -12.05 3.97
CA ARG A 96 -9.03 -13.41 4.02
C ARG A 96 -8.81 -14.10 2.66
N GLU A 97 -9.15 -13.45 1.57
CA GLU A 97 -9.04 -13.95 0.19
C GLU A 97 -7.77 -13.46 -0.50
N GLY A 98 -7.17 -12.37 -0.04
CA GLY A 98 -5.83 -11.98 -0.47
C GLY A 98 -5.63 -10.48 -0.63
N TRP A 99 -4.76 -10.11 -1.56
CA TRP A 99 -4.34 -8.74 -1.79
C TRP A 99 -4.48 -8.33 -3.26
N ARG A 100 -4.80 -7.05 -3.47
CA ARG A 100 -4.73 -6.38 -4.77
C ARG A 100 -3.96 -5.07 -4.60
N PHE A 101 -2.83 -4.93 -5.27
CA PHE A 101 -2.01 -3.72 -5.19
C PHE A 101 -2.14 -2.94 -6.48
N TYR A 102 -2.47 -1.67 -6.33
CA TYR A 102 -2.66 -0.74 -7.42
C TYR A 102 -1.59 0.34 -7.34
N GLU A 103 -0.99 0.67 -8.48
CA GLU A 103 -0.14 1.84 -8.65
C GLU A 103 -0.90 2.91 -9.43
N PHE A 104 -0.61 4.18 -9.13
CA PHE A 104 -1.10 5.28 -9.95
C PHE A 104 -0.17 5.52 -11.14
N VAL A 105 -0.72 5.54 -12.36
CA VAL A 105 0.00 5.85 -13.59
C VAL A 105 -0.39 7.25 -14.04
N GLY A 106 0.52 8.22 -13.92
CA GLY A 106 0.25 9.66 -14.12
C GLY A 106 -0.30 10.04 -15.49
N GLU A 107 0.08 9.33 -16.55
CA GLU A 107 -0.56 9.42 -17.86
C GLU A 107 -0.99 8.00 -18.27
N PRO A 108 -2.30 7.66 -18.32
CA PRO A 108 -3.47 8.55 -18.47
C PRO A 108 -4.11 9.09 -17.18
N GLY A 109 -3.50 8.88 -16.00
CA GLY A 109 -4.08 9.27 -14.71
C GLY A 109 -5.01 8.20 -14.15
N GLU A 110 -4.59 6.94 -14.24
CA GLU A 110 -5.40 5.76 -13.89
C GLU A 110 -4.71 4.85 -12.88
N TRP A 111 -5.50 4.05 -12.17
CA TRP A 111 -5.00 3.05 -11.23
C TRP A 111 -4.84 1.70 -11.94
N HIS A 112 -3.62 1.18 -11.94
CA HIS A 112 -3.27 -0.10 -12.55
C HIS A 112 -3.04 -1.16 -11.46
N CYS A 113 -3.78 -2.27 -11.52
CA CYS A 113 -3.55 -3.41 -10.62
C CYS A 113 -2.32 -4.19 -11.09
N TYR A 114 -1.18 -4.02 -10.43
CA TYR A 114 0.08 -4.67 -10.83
C TYR A 114 0.35 -5.97 -10.09
N LEU A 115 -0.30 -6.20 -8.94
CA LEU A 115 -0.19 -7.45 -8.18
C LEU A 115 -1.54 -7.89 -7.63
N GLU A 116 -1.90 -9.12 -7.94
CA GLU A 116 -3.15 -9.77 -7.54
C GLU A 116 -2.85 -11.15 -6.95
N MET A 117 -3.26 -11.35 -5.69
CA MET A 117 -3.01 -12.58 -4.92
C MET A 117 -4.29 -13.14 -4.32
N ASP A 118 -4.50 -14.45 -4.42
CA ASP A 118 -5.61 -15.19 -3.80
C ASP A 118 -5.25 -15.78 -2.43
N THR A 119 -4.22 -15.23 -1.80
CA THR A 119 -3.76 -15.62 -0.47
C THR A 119 -3.44 -14.41 0.39
N CYS A 120 -3.72 -14.57 1.67
CA CYS A 120 -3.37 -13.64 2.73
C CYS A 120 -2.09 -14.05 3.48
N ASP A 121 -1.42 -15.12 3.06
CA ASP A 121 -0.19 -15.59 3.68
C ASP A 121 0.91 -14.53 3.59
N TYR A 122 1.51 -14.24 4.74
CA TYR A 122 2.42 -13.11 4.88
C TYR A 122 3.72 -13.31 4.08
N GLU A 123 4.36 -14.48 4.18
CA GLU A 123 5.64 -14.71 3.48
C GLU A 123 5.41 -14.81 1.97
N ALA A 124 4.33 -15.45 1.52
CA ALA A 124 3.95 -15.45 0.11
C ALA A 124 3.72 -14.04 -0.43
N THR A 125 3.03 -13.19 0.35
CA THR A 125 2.79 -11.78 -0.03
C THR A 125 4.09 -10.99 -0.12
N VAL A 126 5.02 -11.17 0.82
CA VAL A 126 6.33 -10.52 0.81
C VAL A 126 7.13 -10.88 -0.43
N GLU A 127 7.20 -12.17 -0.79
CA GLU A 127 7.97 -12.60 -1.97
C GLU A 127 7.33 -12.13 -3.27
N ALA A 128 6.00 -12.22 -3.40
CA ALA A 128 5.30 -11.74 -4.58
C ALA A 128 5.44 -10.22 -4.77
N PHE A 129 5.35 -9.46 -3.68
CA PHE A 129 5.60 -8.02 -3.72
C PHE A 129 7.04 -7.71 -4.11
N ARG A 130 8.02 -8.40 -3.50
CA ARG A 130 9.45 -8.24 -3.81
C ARG A 130 9.74 -8.47 -5.29
N GLU A 131 9.16 -9.52 -5.87
CA GLU A 131 9.28 -9.84 -7.30
C GLU A 131 8.62 -8.76 -8.17
N ALA A 132 7.39 -8.35 -7.84
CA ALA A 132 6.64 -7.36 -8.61
C ALA A 132 7.36 -6.00 -8.70
N VAL A 133 8.02 -5.56 -7.63
CA VAL A 133 8.77 -4.30 -7.60
C VAL A 133 10.22 -4.43 -8.10
N GLY A 134 10.59 -5.60 -8.63
CA GLY A 134 11.91 -5.86 -9.19
C GLY A 134 13.04 -5.81 -8.16
N PHE A 135 12.73 -6.04 -6.88
CA PHE A 135 13.71 -6.03 -5.80
C PHE A 135 14.48 -7.36 -5.80
N TYR A 136 15.38 -7.51 -6.76
CA TYR A 136 16.53 -8.38 -6.58
C TYR A 136 17.57 -7.57 -5.83
N GLY A 137 17.96 -8.02 -4.64
CA GLY A 137 19.15 -7.49 -3.97
C GLY A 137 20.36 -7.69 -4.88
N GLY A 138 20.63 -6.72 -5.75
CA GLY A 138 21.83 -6.63 -6.55
C GLY A 138 22.94 -6.15 -5.66
N GLY A 139 23.57 -7.08 -4.95
CA GLY A 139 24.91 -6.85 -4.42
C GLY A 139 25.88 -6.60 -5.57
N THR A 140 26.54 -5.45 -5.52
CA THR A 140 27.99 -5.35 -5.37
C THR A 140 28.30 -4.19 -4.44
#